data_AF-A0A0K2RST0-F1
#
_entry.id   AF-A0A0K2RST0-F1
#
_cell.length_a   1.000
_cell.length_b   1.000
_cell.length_c   1.000
_cell.angle_alpha   90.00
_cell.angle_beta   90.00
_cell.angle_gamma   90.00
#
_symmetry.space_group_name_H-M   'P 1'
#
loop_
_entity.id
_entity.type
_entity.pdbx_description
1 polymer ?
#
loop_
_entity_poly.entity_id
_entity_poly.type
_entity_poly.pdbx_seq_one_letter_code
_entity_poly.pdbx_strand_id
1 'polypeptide(L)'
;MSDVILAKNGIPAQVTALAGRIKAAQGPEIEEMTGWLKDWNEPAGMSGGHTMNGMVDNEDMTKLEAAQGRDAARLFLTHMIAHHQGAVAMAQKEGTDGKNADALKLGKDIVTAQEAEIKEMQELLGAL
;
A
#
# COMPACT_ATOMS: atom_id res chain seq x y z
N MET A 1 5.78 5.12 -2.39
CA MET A 1 6.68 4.05 -2.85
C MET A 1 6.54 3.73 -4.35
N SER A 2 5.34 3.48 -4.88
CA SER A 2 5.15 3.13 -6.30
C SER A 2 5.68 4.17 -7.29
N ASP A 3 5.48 5.47 -7.03
CA ASP A 3 6.05 6.52 -7.89
C ASP A 3 7.58 6.52 -7.89
N VAL A 4 8.19 6.28 -6.73
CA VAL A 4 9.65 6.24 -6.59
C VAL A 4 10.24 5.08 -7.40
N ILE A 5 9.62 3.89 -7.35
CA ILE A 5 10.13 2.74 -8.10
C ILE A 5 9.88 2.87 -9.60
N LEU A 6 8.75 3.46 -10.01
CA LEU A 6 8.41 3.69 -11.41
C LEU A 6 9.30 4.75 -12.09
N ALA A 7 9.85 5.69 -11.32
CA ALA A 7 10.78 6.70 -11.82
C ALA A 7 12.24 6.19 -11.98
N LYS A 8 12.55 4.99 -11.50
CA LYS A 8 13.92 4.44 -11.49
C LYS A 8 14.21 3.59 -12.73
N ASN A 9 15.48 3.60 -13.13
CA ASN A 9 15.99 2.77 -14.23
C ASN A 9 16.49 1.42 -13.72
N GLY A 10 16.50 0.41 -14.60
CA GLY A 10 17.06 -0.92 -14.31
C GLY A 10 16.24 -1.77 -13.33
N ILE A 11 15.01 -1.35 -13.01
CA ILE A 11 14.09 -2.14 -12.19
C ILE A 11 13.56 -3.32 -13.03
N PRO A 12 13.49 -4.54 -12.46
CA PRO A 12 12.87 -5.67 -13.14
C PRO A 12 11.44 -5.35 -13.60
N ALA A 13 11.12 -5.69 -14.85
CA ALA A 13 9.84 -5.30 -15.49
C ALA A 13 8.60 -5.80 -14.74
N GLN A 14 8.69 -6.96 -14.09
CA GLN A 14 7.59 -7.48 -13.27
C GLN A 14 7.32 -6.62 -12.03
N VAL A 15 8.37 -6.03 -11.44
CA VAL A 15 8.24 -5.15 -10.27
C VAL A 15 7.66 -3.80 -10.67
N THR A 16 8.05 -3.22 -11.81
CA THR A 16 7.42 -1.99 -12.30
C THR A 16 5.97 -2.21 -12.75
N ALA A 17 5.66 -3.36 -13.35
CA ALA A 17 4.29 -3.73 -13.70
C ALA A 17 3.40 -3.82 -12.45
N LEU A 18 3.88 -4.51 -11.40
CA LEU A 18 3.18 -4.59 -10.12
C LEU A 18 2.98 -3.20 -9.50
N ALA A 19 4.03 -2.38 -9.42
CA ALA A 19 3.94 -1.03 -8.85
C ALA A 19 2.92 -0.15 -9.57
N GLY A 20 2.83 -0.27 -10.90
CA GLY A 20 1.81 0.39 -11.71
C GLY A 20 0.39 -0.06 -11.37
N ARG A 21 0.16 -1.37 -11.19
CA ARG A 21 -1.15 -1.91 -10.79
C ARG A 21 -1.56 -1.46 -9.39
N ILE A 22 -0.66 -1.54 -8.40
CA ILE A 22 -0.92 -1.07 -7.04
C ILE A 22 -1.36 0.40 -7.06
N LYS A 23 -0.61 1.25 -7.77
CA LYS A 23 -0.94 2.69 -7.88
C LYS A 23 -2.31 2.91 -8.52
N ALA A 24 -2.63 2.17 -9.58
CA ALA A 24 -3.91 2.29 -10.27
C ALA A 24 -5.10 1.79 -9.43
N ALA A 25 -4.89 0.77 -8.59
CA ALA A 25 -5.91 0.20 -7.73
C ALA A 25 -6.21 1.08 -6.50
N GLN A 26 -5.18 1.58 -5.81
CA GLN A 26 -5.37 2.36 -4.58
C GLN A 26 -5.92 3.78 -4.81
N GLY A 27 -5.78 4.33 -6.01
CA GLY A 27 -6.29 5.67 -6.35
C GLY A 27 -7.81 5.81 -6.12
N PRO A 28 -8.65 4.98 -6.77
CA PRO A 28 -10.10 4.96 -6.55
C PRO A 28 -10.49 4.70 -5.08
N GLU A 29 -9.77 3.84 -4.36
CA GLU A 29 -10.04 3.58 -2.93
C GLU A 29 -9.83 4.84 -2.09
N ILE A 30 -8.80 5.64 -2.38
CA ILE A 30 -8.55 6.93 -1.72
C ILE A 30 -9.67 7.92 -2.06
N GLU A 31 -10.10 8.00 -3.32
CA GLU A 31 -11.20 8.87 -3.74
C GLU A 31 -12.51 8.53 -3.01
N GLU A 32 -12.81 7.24 -2.88
CA GLU A 32 -13.99 6.75 -2.17
C GLU A 32 -13.94 7.09 -0.67
N MET A 33 -12.84 6.75 0.02
CA MET A 33 -12.67 7.06 1.45
C MET A 33 -12.69 8.57 1.74
N THR A 34 -12.05 9.39 0.88
CA THR A 34 -12.06 10.85 1.06
C THR A 34 -13.43 11.46 0.77
N GLY A 35 -14.20 10.87 -0.16
CA GLY A 35 -15.59 11.21 -0.40
C GLY A 35 -16.46 10.98 0.84
N TRP A 36 -16.33 9.82 1.48
CA TRP A 36 -17.07 9.52 2.71
C TRP A 36 -16.72 10.47 3.86
N LEU A 37 -15.44 10.77 4.08
CA LEU A 37 -15.04 11.73 5.12
C LEU A 37 -15.68 13.11 4.89
N LYS A 38 -15.75 13.56 3.64
CA LYS A 38 -16.44 14.80 3.29
C LYS A 38 -17.94 14.72 3.60
N ASP A 39 -18.60 13.64 3.23
CA ASP A 39 -20.03 13.44 3.49
C ASP A 39 -20.36 13.35 4.98
N TRP A 40 -19.42 12.84 5.78
CA TRP A 40 -19.52 12.78 7.25
C TRP A 40 -19.06 14.06 7.94
N ASN A 41 -18.61 15.07 7.19
CA ASN A 41 -18.05 16.32 7.70
C ASN A 41 -16.83 16.11 8.63
N GLU A 42 -15.99 15.13 8.28
CA GLU A 42 -14.74 14.78 8.95
C GLU A 42 -13.52 15.22 8.12
N PRO A 43 -12.38 15.57 8.75
CA PRO A 43 -11.17 15.92 8.02
C PRO A 43 -10.51 14.69 7.37
N ALA A 44 -10.03 14.85 6.13
CA ALA A 44 -9.28 13.80 5.42
C ALA A 44 -7.82 13.61 5.90
N GLY A 45 -7.32 14.53 6.73
CA GLY A 45 -5.96 14.48 7.25
C GLY A 45 -5.85 13.61 8.50
N MET A 46 -4.72 12.92 8.67
CA MET A 46 -4.38 12.28 9.94
C MET A 46 -4.28 13.32 11.06
N SER A 47 -5.24 13.29 12.00
CA SER A 47 -5.16 14.07 13.22
C SER A 47 -4.29 13.34 14.25
N GLY A 48 -2.98 13.64 14.25
CA GLY A 48 -2.04 13.20 15.30
C GLY A 48 -0.98 12.19 14.83
N GLY A 49 0.21 12.29 15.44
CA GLY A 49 1.42 11.53 15.10
C GLY A 49 1.42 10.07 15.56
N HIS A 50 0.36 9.33 15.29
CA HIS A 50 0.33 7.88 15.53
C HIS A 50 0.97 7.15 14.35
N THR A 51 1.99 6.35 14.64
CA THR A 51 2.59 5.46 13.65
C THR A 51 1.67 4.27 13.42
N MET A 52 1.25 4.07 12.17
CA MET A 52 0.44 2.90 11.79
C MET A 52 1.37 1.73 11.45
N ASN A 53 0.98 0.51 11.81
CA ASN A 53 1.74 -0.69 11.46
C ASN A 53 1.89 -0.80 9.94
N GLY A 54 3.09 -1.12 9.46
CA GLY A 54 3.41 -1.20 8.02
C GLY A 54 3.72 0.13 7.33
N MET A 55 3.56 1.27 8.00
CA MET A 55 3.97 2.55 7.42
C MET A 55 5.49 2.61 7.29
N VAL A 56 5.97 2.92 6.09
CA VAL A 56 7.41 3.10 5.83
C VAL A 56 7.89 4.40 6.49
N ASP A 57 9.01 4.33 7.21
CA ASP A 57 9.59 5.52 7.83
C ASP A 57 10.43 6.34 6.84
N ASN A 58 10.84 7.54 7.27
CA ASN A 58 11.61 8.45 6.42
C ASN A 58 13.00 7.91 6.08
N GLU A 59 13.61 7.11 6.96
CA GLU A 59 14.94 6.55 6.74
C GLU A 59 14.89 5.49 5.62
N ASP A 60 13.90 4.60 5.68
CA ASP A 60 13.68 3.57 4.68
C ASP A 60 13.22 4.15 3.33
N MET A 61 12.42 5.22 3.34
CA MET A 61 12.15 5.99 2.11
C MET A 61 13.41 6.59 1.51
N THR A 62 14.31 7.15 2.34
CA THR A 62 15.59 7.69 1.87
C THR A 62 16.48 6.60 1.27
N LYS A 63 16.53 5.41 1.88
CA LYS A 63 17.25 4.25 1.33
C LYS A 63 16.67 3.81 -0.01
N LEU A 64 15.34 3.75 -0.14
CA LEU A 64 14.67 3.42 -1.39
C LEU A 64 14.99 4.44 -2.49
N GLU A 65 14.98 5.74 -2.16
CA GLU A 65 15.32 6.83 -3.08
C GLU A 65 16.77 6.75 -3.55
N ALA A 66 17.71 6.38 -2.69
CA ALA A 66 19.12 6.21 -3.04
C ALA A 66 19.42 4.95 -3.86
N ALA A 67 18.68 3.86 -3.62
CA ALA A 67 18.93 2.56 -4.26
C ALA A 67 18.58 2.57 -5.77
N GLN A 68 19.18 1.64 -6.51
CA GLN A 68 18.94 1.46 -7.96
C GLN A 68 18.77 -0.03 -8.31
N GLY A 69 18.22 -0.31 -9.50
CA GLY A 69 18.14 -1.67 -10.04
C GLY A 69 17.48 -2.69 -9.10
N ARG A 70 18.10 -3.87 -8.96
CA ARG A 70 17.58 -4.96 -8.10
C ARG A 70 17.54 -4.59 -6.62
N ASP A 71 18.42 -3.71 -6.14
CA ASP A 71 18.42 -3.31 -4.73
C ASP A 71 17.23 -2.39 -4.42
N ALA A 72 16.91 -1.45 -5.31
CA ALA A 72 15.68 -0.67 -5.20
C ALA A 72 14.43 -1.57 -5.27
N ALA A 73 14.44 -2.57 -6.15
CA ALA A 73 13.35 -3.54 -6.25
C ALA A 73 13.18 -4.34 -4.95
N ARG A 74 14.27 -4.80 -4.33
CA ARG A 74 14.25 -5.55 -3.07
C ARG A 74 13.68 -4.70 -1.93
N LEU A 75 14.13 -3.44 -1.81
CA LEU A 75 13.62 -2.51 -0.80
C LEU A 75 12.12 -2.25 -1.03
N PHE A 76 11.72 -1.94 -2.26
CA PHE A 76 10.31 -1.72 -2.61
C PHE A 76 9.43 -2.91 -2.20
N LEU A 77 9.79 -4.13 -2.61
CA LEU A 77 9.00 -5.33 -2.31
C LEU A 77 8.93 -5.59 -0.80
N THR A 78 10.06 -5.48 -0.10
CA THR A 78 10.12 -5.70 1.36
C THR A 78 9.21 -4.73 2.11
N HIS A 79 9.32 -3.44 1.82
CA HIS A 79 8.54 -2.42 2.51
C HIS A 79 7.06 -2.47 2.10
N MET A 80 6.75 -2.74 0.84
CA MET A 80 5.36 -2.82 0.37
C MET A 80 4.65 -4.07 0.92
N ILE A 81 5.34 -5.19 1.12
CA ILE A 81 4.77 -6.34 1.85
C ILE A 81 4.37 -5.94 3.28
N ALA A 82 5.26 -5.29 4.03
CA ALA A 82 4.97 -4.87 5.40
C ALA A 82 3.82 -3.84 5.44
N HIS A 83 3.80 -2.91 4.49
CA HIS A 83 2.74 -1.92 4.33
C HIS A 83 1.38 -2.58 4.09
N HIS A 84 1.31 -3.51 3.14
CA HIS A 84 0.09 -4.25 2.83
C HIS A 84 -0.38 -5.12 4.00
N GLN A 85 0.53 -5.76 4.73
CA GLN A 85 0.16 -6.51 5.94
C GLN A 85 -0.49 -5.62 7.00
N GLY A 86 0.02 -4.40 7.17
CA GLY A 86 -0.60 -3.39 8.02
C GLY A 86 -2.00 -3.02 7.56
N ALA A 87 -2.18 -2.75 6.26
CA ALA A 87 -3.47 -2.41 5.66
C ALA A 87 -4.49 -3.55 5.75
N VAL A 88 -4.09 -4.80 5.49
CA VAL A 88 -4.94 -6.00 5.66
C VAL A 88 -5.41 -6.11 7.11
N ALA A 89 -4.52 -5.93 8.09
CA ALA A 89 -4.90 -5.99 9.50
C ALA A 89 -5.91 -4.89 9.88
N MET A 90 -5.75 -3.67 9.35
CA MET A 90 -6.71 -2.58 9.56
C MET A 90 -8.06 -2.87 8.90
N ALA A 91 -8.06 -3.35 7.65
CA ALA A 91 -9.27 -3.65 6.91
C ALA A 91 -10.04 -4.84 7.53
N GLN A 92 -9.35 -5.84 8.06
CA GLN A 92 -9.96 -6.92 8.84
C GLN A 92 -10.62 -6.40 10.11
N LYS A 93 -9.96 -5.46 10.82
CA LYS A 93 -10.53 -4.80 12.01
C LYS A 93 -11.78 -3.98 11.68
N GLU A 94 -11.78 -3.25 10.56
CA GLU A 94 -13.00 -2.60 10.08
C GLU A 94 -14.10 -3.62 9.83
N GLY A 95 -13.77 -4.77 9.23
CA GLY A 95 -14.72 -5.87 9.01
C GLY A 95 -15.36 -6.43 10.29
N THR A 96 -14.70 -6.32 11.45
CA THR A 96 -15.23 -6.79 12.74
C THR A 96 -15.92 -5.71 13.55
N ASP A 97 -15.37 -4.49 13.56
CA ASP A 97 -15.78 -3.41 14.46
C ASP A 97 -16.63 -2.34 13.76
N GLY A 98 -16.54 -2.30 12.43
CA GLY A 98 -17.18 -1.33 11.56
C GLY A 98 -18.71 -1.46 11.51
N LYS A 99 -19.35 -0.37 11.10
CA LYS A 99 -20.83 -0.28 11.04
C LYS A 99 -21.35 0.24 9.71
N ASN A 100 -20.52 0.96 8.95
CA ASN A 100 -20.92 1.49 7.66
C ASN A 100 -20.82 0.37 6.60
N ALA A 101 -21.92 0.09 5.90
CA ALA A 101 -21.98 -1.02 4.96
C ALA A 101 -21.00 -0.89 3.78
N ASP A 102 -20.77 0.34 3.30
CA ASP A 102 -19.86 0.61 2.19
C ASP A 102 -18.41 0.48 2.65
N ALA A 103 -18.07 1.00 3.84
CA ALA A 103 -16.75 0.81 4.44
C ALA A 103 -16.43 -0.67 4.72
N LEU A 104 -17.41 -1.45 5.21
CA LEU A 104 -17.26 -2.89 5.40
C LEU A 104 -17.05 -3.64 4.09
N LYS A 105 -17.68 -3.19 3.01
CA LYS A 105 -17.49 -3.76 1.67
C LYS A 105 -16.09 -3.45 1.15
N LEU A 106 -15.68 -2.19 1.18
CA LEU A 106 -14.35 -1.78 0.77
C LEU A 106 -13.26 -2.49 1.56
N GLY A 107 -13.42 -2.64 2.88
CA GLY A 107 -12.47 -3.40 3.71
C GLY A 107 -12.27 -4.84 3.24
N LYS A 108 -13.34 -5.54 2.84
CA LYS A 108 -13.23 -6.91 2.27
C LYS A 108 -12.53 -6.93 0.92
N ASP A 109 -12.82 -5.95 0.08
CA ASP A 109 -12.20 -5.81 -1.24
C ASP A 109 -10.69 -5.55 -1.09
N ILE A 110 -10.30 -4.66 -0.17
CA ILE A 110 -8.91 -4.37 0.20
C ILE A 110 -8.19 -5.63 0.71
N VAL A 111 -8.78 -6.38 1.64
CA VAL A 111 -8.16 -7.62 2.15
C VAL A 111 -7.88 -8.59 1.01
N THR A 112 -8.87 -8.82 0.14
CA THR A 112 -8.75 -9.76 -0.98
C THR A 112 -7.65 -9.33 -1.96
N ALA A 113 -7.64 -8.06 -2.34
CA ALA A 113 -6.66 -7.53 -3.28
C ALA A 113 -5.24 -7.55 -2.69
N GLN A 114 -5.08 -7.04 -1.47
CA GLN A 114 -3.76 -6.87 -0.87
C GLN A 114 -3.14 -8.19 -0.42
N GLU A 115 -3.92 -9.21 -0.04
CA GLU A 115 -3.38 -10.57 0.19
C GLU A 115 -2.82 -11.19 -1.10
N ALA A 116 -3.49 -10.97 -2.24
CA ALA A 116 -3.00 -11.43 -3.54
C ALA A 116 -1.71 -10.69 -3.95
N GLU A 117 -1.65 -9.36 -3.74
CA GLU A 117 -0.46 -8.56 -4.01
C GLU A 117 0.71 -8.93 -3.09
N ILE A 118 0.46 -9.23 -1.80
CA ILE A 118 1.50 -9.74 -0.88
C ILE A 118 2.12 -11.02 -1.43
N LYS A 119 1.29 -11.97 -1.87
CA LYS A 119 1.77 -13.23 -2.43
C LYS A 119 2.64 -12.99 -3.68
N GLU A 120 2.17 -12.16 -4.61
CA GLU A 120 2.94 -11.82 -5.81
C GLU A 120 4.27 -11.13 -5.44
N MET A 121 4.27 -10.21 -4.47
CA MET A 121 5.50 -9.56 -4.00
C MET A 121 6.50 -10.54 -3.39
N GLN A 122 6.03 -11.53 -2.62
CA GLN A 122 6.88 -12.56 -2.04
C GLN A 122 7.51 -13.44 -3.12
N GLU A 123 6.74 -13.82 -4.15
CA GLU A 123 7.23 -14.58 -5.29
C GLU A 123 8.30 -13.80 -6.07
N LEU A 124 8.03 -12.52 -6.37
CA LEU A 124 9.00 -11.64 -7.04
C LEU A 124 10.26 -11.45 -6.20
N LEU A 125 10.12 -11.25 -4.88
CA LEU A 125 11.24 -11.05 -3.97
C LEU A 125 12.13 -12.30 -3.91
N GLY A 126 11.55 -13.50 -3.91
CA GLY A 126 12.28 -14.76 -3.96
C GLY A 126 13.01 -15.01 -5.29
N ALA A 127 12.58 -14.36 -6.38
CA ALA A 127 13.19 -14.45 -7.70
C ALA A 127 14.26 -13.38 -7.98
N LEU A 128 14.46 -12.42 -7.06
CA LEU A 128 15.49 -11.36 -7.15
C LEU A 128 16.89 -11.81 -6.73
#